data_AF-A0A965ML31-F1
#
_entry.id   AF-A0A965ML31-F1
#
_cell.length_a   1.000
_cell.length_b   1.000
_cell.length_c   1.000
_cell.angle_alpha   90.00
_cell.angle_beta   90.00
_cell.angle_gamma   90.00
#
_symmetry.space_group_name_H-M   'P 1'
#
loop_
_entity.id
_entity.type
_entity.pdbx_description
1 polymer ?
#
loop_
_entity_poly.entity_id
_entity_poly.type
_entity_poly.pdbx_seq_one_letter_code
_entity_poly.pdbx_strand_id
1 'polypeptide(L)'
;MTNREVMQQALDALETLSKLGNGKTDGNSIGNTIAQEAREHLFTALAQPEQEPVAWVCYGAPGKRDIDFEEADINGLPIGTNLYTTPPAAQPPPEWELIKNILDEYGLQAISFLAEWKAAQRPWVGLTDEEVQFYALKHSKLINVGYYKMTHTNVVTEAFDSTGFYKEVSAVLKERNT
;
A
#
# COMPACT_ATOMS: atom_id res chain seq x y z
N MET A 1 14.28 -10.19 21.70
CA MET A 1 12.92 -10.58 21.29
C MET A 1 13.04 -11.19 19.90
N THR A 2 12.58 -12.43 19.71
CA THR A 2 12.68 -13.12 18.41
C THR A 2 11.58 -12.63 17.46
N ASN A 3 11.75 -12.83 16.15
CA ASN A 3 10.71 -12.47 15.17
C ASN A 3 9.38 -13.17 15.47
N ARG A 4 9.45 -14.41 15.96
CA ARG A 4 8.29 -15.21 16.38
C ARG A 4 7.57 -14.57 17.58
N GLU A 5 8.30 -14.09 18.58
CA GLU A 5 7.73 -13.38 19.74
C GLU A 5 7.02 -12.08 19.34
N VAL A 6 7.60 -11.31 18.42
CA VAL A 6 6.98 -10.07 17.92
C VAL A 6 5.72 -10.35 17.11
N MET A 7 5.74 -11.36 16.23
CA MET A 7 4.55 -11.79 15.49
C MET A 7 3.42 -12.27 16.42
N GLN A 8 3.76 -12.97 17.50
CA GLN A 8 2.78 -13.40 18.50
C GLN A 8 2.18 -12.20 19.24
N GLN A 9 2.98 -11.21 19.64
CA GLN A 9 2.49 -9.99 20.27
C GLN A 9 1.57 -9.18 19.34
N ALA A 10 1.91 -9.10 18.05
CA ALA A 10 1.06 -8.46 17.04
C ALA A 10 -0.28 -9.21 16.88
N LEU A 11 -0.26 -10.54 16.91
CA LEU A 11 -1.47 -11.36 16.86
C LEU A 11 -2.37 -11.12 18.08
N ASP A 12 -1.80 -11.10 19.28
CA ASP A 12 -2.52 -10.86 20.53
C ASP A 12 -3.15 -9.45 20.56
N ALA A 13 -2.43 -8.45 20.03
CA ALA A 13 -2.91 -7.08 19.87
C ALA A 13 -4.11 -6.99 18.92
N LEU A 14 -4.03 -7.63 17.74
CA LEU A 14 -5.13 -7.68 16.77
C LEU A 14 -6.36 -8.40 17.35
N GLU A 15 -6.16 -9.47 18.12
CA GLU A 15 -7.26 -10.19 18.78
C GLU A 15 -7.93 -9.33 19.87
N THR A 16 -7.13 -8.56 20.61
CA THR A 16 -7.63 -7.63 21.63
C THR A 16 -8.44 -6.50 20.99
N LEU A 17 -7.95 -5.93 19.89
CA LEU A 17 -8.68 -4.92 19.12
C LEU A 17 -10.01 -5.45 18.59
N SER A 18 -10.03 -6.70 18.08
CA SER A 18 -11.26 -7.35 17.65
C SER A 18 -12.29 -7.52 18.77
N LYS A 19 -11.85 -7.72 20.03
CA LYS A 19 -12.73 -7.87 21.20
C LYS A 19 -13.25 -6.53 21.74
N LEU A 20 -12.49 -5.44 21.57
CA LEU A 20 -12.79 -4.15 22.18
C LEU A 20 -13.85 -3.31 21.45
N GLY A 21 -14.09 -3.53 20.15
CA GLY A 21 -14.90 -2.53 19.44
C GLY A 21 -15.35 -2.81 18.02
N ASN A 22 -15.36 -4.05 17.55
CA ASN A 22 -16.00 -4.39 16.28
C ASN A 22 -17.53 -4.53 16.43
N GLY A 23 -18.16 -3.51 17.02
CA GLY A 23 -19.61 -3.37 16.94
C GLY A 23 -20.01 -3.25 15.46
N LYS A 24 -21.02 -4.03 15.05
CA LYS A 24 -21.65 -3.99 13.71
C LYS A 24 -22.06 -2.56 13.36
N THR A 25 -21.14 -1.80 12.82
CA THR A 25 -21.37 -0.47 12.26
C THR A 25 -20.87 -0.55 10.83
N ASP A 26 -21.76 -0.26 9.90
CA ASP A 26 -21.61 -0.56 8.47
C ASP A 26 -20.45 0.22 7.79
N GLY A 27 -19.75 1.09 8.53
CA GLY A 27 -18.57 1.83 8.10
C GLY A 27 -17.21 1.24 8.52
N ASN A 28 -17.16 0.16 9.32
CA ASN A 28 -15.90 -0.45 9.80
C ASN A 28 -15.51 -1.73 9.01
N SER A 29 -15.97 -1.89 7.76
CA SER A 29 -15.72 -3.12 7.00
C SER A 29 -14.26 -3.24 6.57
N ILE A 30 -13.65 -2.15 6.08
CA ILE A 30 -12.29 -2.17 5.52
C ILE A 30 -11.23 -2.38 6.61
N GLY A 31 -11.35 -1.69 7.75
CA GLY A 31 -10.43 -1.87 8.88
C GLY A 31 -10.45 -3.31 9.40
N ASN A 32 -11.63 -3.91 9.42
CA ASN A 32 -11.81 -5.32 9.78
C ASN A 32 -11.26 -6.29 8.76
N THR A 33 -11.42 -6.02 7.47
CA THR A 33 -10.82 -6.83 6.41
C THR A 33 -9.29 -6.79 6.50
N ILE A 34 -8.68 -5.61 6.64
CA ILE A 34 -7.22 -5.48 6.77
C ILE A 34 -6.72 -6.16 8.05
N ALA A 35 -7.42 -6.01 9.18
CA ALA A 35 -7.04 -6.69 10.42
C ALA A 35 -7.18 -8.22 10.32
N GLN A 36 -8.18 -8.71 9.59
CA GLN A 36 -8.35 -10.15 9.31
C GLN A 36 -7.26 -10.67 8.39
N GLU A 37 -6.93 -9.97 7.29
CA GLU A 37 -5.84 -10.33 6.39
C GLU A 37 -4.50 -10.34 7.13
N ALA A 38 -4.20 -9.29 7.89
CA ALA A 38 -2.98 -9.22 8.71
C ALA A 38 -2.92 -10.38 9.72
N ARG A 39 -4.05 -10.74 10.33
CA ARG A 39 -4.15 -11.89 11.23
C ARG A 39 -3.88 -13.21 10.50
N GLU A 40 -4.46 -13.43 9.32
CA GLU A 40 -4.24 -14.64 8.53
C GLU A 40 -2.78 -14.76 8.07
N HIS A 41 -2.16 -13.66 7.64
CA HIS A 41 -0.74 -13.63 7.28
C HIS A 41 0.17 -13.94 8.47
N LEU A 42 -0.09 -13.34 9.64
CA LEU A 42 0.67 -13.61 10.86
C LEU A 42 0.49 -15.06 11.33
N PHE A 43 -0.74 -15.58 11.28
CA PHE A 43 -1.03 -16.96 11.66
C PHE A 43 -0.32 -17.95 10.72
N THR A 44 -0.35 -17.67 9.41
CA THR A 44 0.35 -18.49 8.40
C THR A 44 1.86 -18.45 8.62
N ALA A 45 2.43 -17.29 8.93
CA ALA A 45 3.85 -17.14 9.21
C ALA A 45 4.26 -17.88 10.50
N LEU A 46 3.45 -17.80 11.57
CA LEU A 46 3.70 -18.48 12.85
C LEU A 46 3.52 -20.00 12.76
N ALA A 47 2.66 -20.48 11.87
CA ALA A 47 2.43 -21.90 11.63
C ALA A 47 3.59 -22.58 10.89
N GLN A 48 4.49 -21.81 10.25
CA GLN A 48 5.68 -22.37 9.64
C GLN A 48 6.71 -22.77 10.72
N PRO A 49 7.38 -23.92 10.56
CA PRO A 49 8.46 -24.31 11.45
C PRO A 49 9.60 -23.30 11.35
N GLU A 50 10.18 -22.93 12.50
CA GLU A 50 11.35 -22.07 12.54
C GLU A 50 12.51 -22.79 11.85
N GLN A 51 13.01 -22.25 10.73
CA GLN A 51 14.10 -22.86 9.99
C GLN A 51 15.45 -22.46 10.61
N GLU A 52 16.21 -23.44 11.06
CA GLU A 52 17.63 -23.25 11.36
C GLU A 52 18.43 -23.18 10.03
N PRO A 53 19.43 -22.30 9.93
CA PRO A 53 20.29 -22.25 8.76
C PRO A 53 21.02 -23.60 8.61
N VAL A 54 20.90 -24.20 7.43
CA VAL A 54 21.51 -25.52 7.17
C VAL A 54 22.98 -25.41 6.80
N ALA A 55 23.41 -24.22 6.36
CA ALA A 55 24.77 -23.90 5.96
C ALA A 55 25.01 -22.38 5.99
N TRP A 56 26.27 -21.98 5.89
CA TRP A 56 26.70 -20.59 5.74
C TRP A 56 27.79 -20.49 4.68
N VAL A 57 27.90 -19.33 4.03
CA VAL A 57 28.94 -19.06 3.03
C VAL A 57 30.31 -18.93 3.72
N CYS A 58 31.29 -19.72 3.29
CA CYS A 58 32.69 -19.67 3.76
C CYS A 58 33.66 -19.98 2.61
N TYR A 59 34.92 -19.57 2.73
CA TYR A 59 35.97 -19.92 1.78
C TYR A 59 36.83 -21.07 2.33
N GLY A 60 36.94 -22.16 1.54
CA GLY A 60 37.98 -23.18 1.72
C GLY A 60 37.96 -23.94 3.05
N ALA A 61 36.78 -24.27 3.59
CA ALA A 61 36.70 -25.06 4.83
C ALA A 61 37.09 -26.53 4.58
N PRO A 62 38.22 -27.03 5.11
CA PRO A 62 38.66 -28.39 4.86
C PRO A 62 37.68 -29.41 5.47
N GLY A 63 37.27 -30.40 4.68
CA GLY A 63 36.46 -31.54 5.13
C GLY A 63 34.94 -31.35 5.05
N LYS A 64 34.43 -30.31 4.37
CA LYS A 64 32.99 -30.15 4.11
C LYS A 64 32.68 -30.34 2.62
N ARG A 65 31.43 -30.73 2.33
CA ARG A 65 30.92 -30.81 0.96
C ARG A 65 30.57 -29.40 0.50
N ASP A 66 31.18 -28.95 -0.58
CA ASP A 66 30.82 -27.69 -1.23
C ASP A 66 29.45 -27.85 -1.89
N ILE A 67 28.68 -26.77 -1.91
CA ILE A 67 27.44 -26.72 -2.67
C ILE A 67 27.82 -26.22 -4.07
N ASP A 68 27.46 -26.99 -5.09
CA ASP A 68 27.80 -26.70 -6.48
C ASP A 68 26.95 -25.51 -6.96
N PHE A 69 27.60 -24.37 -7.20
CA PHE A 69 26.99 -23.13 -7.69
C PHE A 69 27.93 -22.46 -8.68
N GLU A 70 27.39 -21.61 -9.56
CA GLU A 70 28.25 -20.78 -10.40
C GLU A 70 29.02 -19.78 -9.53
N GLU A 71 30.34 -19.69 -9.75
CA GLU A 71 31.24 -18.85 -8.96
C GLU A 71 30.79 -17.37 -8.93
N ALA A 72 30.16 -16.90 -10.02
CA ALA A 72 29.60 -15.57 -10.12
C ALA A 72 28.44 -15.31 -9.12
N ASP A 73 27.61 -16.32 -8.86
CA ASP A 73 26.45 -16.19 -7.96
C ASP A 73 26.87 -16.15 -6.49
N ILE A 74 27.90 -16.93 -6.12
CA ILE A 74 28.44 -16.94 -4.76
C ILE A 74 29.28 -15.70 -4.46
N ASN A 75 30.09 -15.23 -5.42
CA ASN A 75 30.95 -14.06 -5.20
C ASN A 75 30.14 -12.77 -4.94
N GLY A 76 28.86 -12.74 -5.29
CA GLY A 76 27.94 -11.67 -4.94
C GLY A 76 27.41 -11.72 -3.50
N LEU A 77 27.55 -12.84 -2.80
CA LEU A 77 27.05 -13.02 -1.43
C LEU A 77 28.15 -12.75 -0.40
N PRO A 78 27.90 -11.87 0.60
CA PRO A 78 28.84 -11.67 1.69
C PRO A 78 29.14 -12.98 2.46
N ILE A 79 30.38 -13.12 2.92
CA ILE A 79 30.77 -14.21 3.84
C ILE A 79 29.88 -14.15 5.09
N GLY A 80 29.40 -15.30 5.54
CA GLY A 80 28.48 -15.39 6.68
C GLY A 80 27.00 -15.30 6.32
N THR A 81 26.66 -15.16 5.03
CA THR A 81 25.28 -15.33 4.56
C THR A 81 24.76 -16.73 4.93
N ASN A 82 23.61 -16.78 5.61
CA ASN A 82 22.93 -18.02 5.97
C ASN A 82 22.18 -18.60 4.77
N LEU A 83 22.27 -19.91 4.59
CA LEU A 83 21.61 -20.65 3.51
C LEU A 83 20.53 -21.57 4.09
N TYR A 84 19.37 -21.61 3.42
CA TYR A 84 18.17 -22.33 3.85
C TYR A 84 17.74 -23.34 2.77
N THR A 85 17.18 -24.49 3.15
CA THR A 85 16.80 -25.59 2.23
C THR A 85 15.45 -25.41 1.54
N THR A 86 14.72 -24.32 1.81
CA THR A 86 13.36 -24.05 1.31
C THR A 86 13.23 -22.52 1.15
N PRO A 87 12.29 -21.99 0.34
CA PRO A 87 12.05 -20.55 0.28
C PRO A 87 11.89 -20.03 1.71
N PRO A 88 12.60 -18.95 2.08
CA PRO A 88 12.59 -18.46 3.44
C PRO A 88 11.15 -18.24 3.88
N ALA A 89 10.87 -18.54 5.16
CA ALA A 89 9.57 -18.31 5.75
C ALA A 89 9.06 -16.92 5.37
N ALA A 90 7.76 -16.84 5.06
CA ALA A 90 7.12 -15.67 4.46
C ALA A 90 7.73 -14.38 5.01
N GLN A 91 8.47 -13.67 4.16
CA GLN A 91 9.04 -12.40 4.56
C GLN A 91 7.89 -11.52 5.05
N PRO A 92 8.07 -10.82 6.19
CA PRO A 92 7.04 -9.93 6.65
C PRO A 92 6.73 -8.93 5.53
N PRO A 93 5.45 -8.52 5.37
CA PRO A 93 5.04 -7.69 4.25
C PRO A 93 5.88 -6.41 4.19
N PRO A 94 6.03 -5.75 3.03
CA PRO A 94 6.83 -4.53 2.87
C PRO A 94 6.47 -3.42 3.87
N GLU A 95 5.24 -3.44 4.36
CA GLU A 95 4.68 -2.52 5.35
C GLU A 95 5.14 -2.81 6.79
N TRP A 96 5.83 -3.92 7.04
CA TRP A 96 6.25 -4.37 8.37
C TRP A 96 7.25 -3.43 9.03
N GLU A 97 8.21 -2.89 8.29
CA GLU A 97 9.15 -1.91 8.85
C GLU A 97 8.42 -0.64 9.31
N LEU A 98 7.35 -0.24 8.60
CA LEU A 98 6.50 0.87 9.02
C LEU A 98 5.72 0.52 10.30
N ILE A 99 5.05 -0.65 10.31
CA ILE A 99 4.29 -1.15 11.46
C ILE A 99 5.19 -1.29 12.70
N LYS A 100 6.42 -1.78 12.51
CA LYS A 100 7.41 -1.95 13.57
C LYS A 100 7.91 -0.61 14.10
N ASN A 101 8.24 0.36 13.24
CA ASN A 101 8.62 1.71 13.68
C ASN A 101 7.51 2.39 14.49
N ILE A 102 6.26 2.24 14.05
CA ILE A 102 5.08 2.74 14.74
C ILE A 102 4.91 2.07 16.11
N LEU A 103 5.09 0.76 16.18
CA LEU A 103 5.03 -0.02 17.43
C LEU A 103 6.18 0.32 18.39
N ASP A 104 7.39 0.49 17.88
CA ASP A 104 8.59 0.79 18.66
C ASP A 104 8.57 2.23 19.22
N GLU A 105 8.08 3.20 18.45
CA GLU A 105 8.08 4.62 18.84
C GLU A 105 6.88 5.00 19.72
N TYR A 106 5.70 4.41 19.48
CA TYR A 106 4.44 4.86 20.07
C TYR A 106 3.66 3.74 20.80
N GLY A 107 4.17 2.51 20.79
CA GLY A 107 3.54 1.36 21.43
C GLY A 107 2.17 0.99 20.83
N LEU A 108 1.39 0.16 21.54
CA LEU A 108 0.05 -0.25 21.10
C LEU A 108 -0.95 0.90 20.93
N GLN A 109 -0.69 2.06 21.56
CA GLN A 109 -1.52 3.27 21.42
C GLN A 109 -1.45 3.88 20.02
N ALA A 110 -0.36 3.61 19.29
CA ALA A 110 -0.17 4.03 17.91
C ALA A 110 -1.12 3.30 16.95
N ILE A 111 -1.40 2.02 17.21
CA ILE A 111 -2.33 1.22 16.39
C ILE A 111 -3.75 1.75 16.57
N SER A 112 -4.16 2.10 17.78
CA SER A 112 -5.45 2.78 18.01
C SER A 112 -5.50 4.14 17.32
N PHE A 113 -4.42 4.94 17.39
CA PHE A 113 -4.35 6.21 16.68
C PHE A 113 -4.39 6.06 15.17
N LEU A 114 -3.71 5.06 14.59
CA LEU A 114 -3.74 4.76 13.15
C LEU A 114 -5.08 4.19 12.71
N ALA A 115 -5.72 3.37 13.54
CA ALA A 115 -7.06 2.87 13.30
C ALA A 115 -8.07 4.02 13.35
N GLU A 116 -7.99 4.90 14.34
CA GLU A 116 -8.81 6.11 14.46
C GLU A 116 -8.52 7.12 13.34
N TRP A 117 -7.26 7.29 12.94
CA TRP A 117 -6.86 8.16 11.84
C TRP A 117 -7.34 7.61 10.50
N LYS A 118 -7.18 6.31 10.24
CA LYS A 118 -7.75 5.64 9.05
C LYS A 118 -9.29 5.65 9.07
N ALA A 119 -9.92 5.51 10.24
CA ALA A 119 -11.37 5.62 10.38
C ALA A 119 -11.88 7.06 10.22
N ALA A 120 -11.05 8.05 10.58
CA ALA A 120 -11.29 9.47 10.37
C ALA A 120 -11.01 9.90 8.93
N GLN A 121 -10.24 9.12 8.17
CA GLN A 121 -10.17 9.29 6.71
C GLN A 121 -11.49 8.84 6.11
N ARG A 122 -12.36 9.81 5.83
CA ARG A 122 -13.53 9.57 4.98
C ARG A 122 -13.05 9.00 3.65
N PRO A 123 -13.75 8.01 3.07
CA PRO A 123 -13.44 7.52 1.73
C PRO A 123 -13.39 8.71 0.78
N TRP A 124 -12.30 8.85 0.03
CA TRP A 124 -12.18 9.92 -0.94
C TRP A 124 -13.32 9.78 -1.95
N VAL A 125 -14.22 10.76 -1.98
CA VAL A 125 -15.36 10.80 -2.90
C VAL A 125 -14.93 11.62 -4.10
N GLY A 126 -14.71 10.91 -5.21
CA GLY A 126 -14.39 11.52 -6.50
C GLY A 126 -15.58 12.23 -7.14
N LEU A 127 -15.39 12.66 -8.39
CA LEU A 127 -16.47 13.06 -9.27
C LEU A 127 -17.02 11.84 -10.00
N THR A 128 -18.33 11.81 -10.26
CA THR A 128 -18.91 10.81 -11.17
C THR A 128 -18.59 11.16 -12.63
N ASP A 129 -18.77 10.21 -13.53
CA ASP A 129 -18.54 10.42 -14.96
C ASP A 129 -19.43 11.54 -15.51
N GLU A 130 -20.67 11.67 -15.01
CA GLU A 130 -21.61 12.73 -15.38
C GLU A 130 -21.13 14.10 -14.91
N GLU A 131 -20.54 14.18 -13.71
CA GLU A 131 -19.99 15.43 -13.17
C GLU A 131 -18.75 15.86 -13.95
N VAL A 132 -17.87 14.91 -14.30
CA VAL A 132 -16.71 15.19 -15.16
C VAL A 132 -17.16 15.71 -16.52
N GLN A 133 -18.16 15.08 -17.13
CA GLN A 133 -18.74 15.54 -18.41
C GLN A 133 -19.37 16.93 -18.29
N PHE A 134 -20.09 17.21 -17.20
CA PHE A 134 -20.67 18.52 -16.93
C PHE A 134 -19.59 19.62 -16.88
N TYR A 135 -18.52 19.41 -16.12
CA TYR A 135 -17.44 20.39 -16.03
C TYR A 135 -16.67 20.51 -17.34
N ALA A 136 -16.47 19.40 -18.08
CA ALA A 136 -15.83 19.45 -19.39
C ALA A 136 -16.63 20.32 -20.36
N LEU A 137 -17.95 20.10 -20.47
CA LEU A 137 -18.84 20.88 -21.33
C LEU A 137 -18.93 22.35 -20.90
N LYS A 138 -18.94 22.61 -19.59
CA LYS A 138 -18.98 23.98 -19.04
C LYS A 138 -17.77 24.82 -19.46
N HIS A 139 -16.61 24.19 -19.57
CA HIS A 139 -15.34 24.85 -19.94
C HIS A 139 -15.00 24.74 -21.43
N SER A 140 -15.80 23.99 -22.19
CA SER A 140 -15.82 24.06 -23.65
C SER A 140 -16.52 25.32 -24.15
N LYS A 141 -15.88 26.06 -25.05
CA LYS A 141 -16.46 27.23 -25.72
C LYS A 141 -16.21 27.13 -27.21
N LEU A 142 -17.24 27.43 -28.01
CA LEU A 142 -17.06 27.66 -29.43
C LEU A 142 -16.43 29.03 -29.62
N ILE A 143 -15.26 29.07 -30.27
CA ILE A 143 -14.59 30.29 -30.66
C ILE A 143 -14.56 30.41 -32.18
N ASN A 144 -14.76 31.63 -32.69
CA ASN A 144 -14.59 31.91 -34.10
C ASN A 144 -13.09 32.02 -34.41
N VAL A 145 -12.59 31.18 -35.32
CA VAL A 145 -11.17 31.14 -35.72
C VAL A 145 -10.93 31.73 -37.10
N GLY A 146 -11.99 32.09 -37.83
CA GLY A 146 -11.85 32.70 -39.14
C GLY A 146 -13.14 32.86 -39.91
N TYR A 147 -13.05 33.59 -41.02
CA TYR A 147 -14.18 33.83 -41.92
C TYR A 147 -13.80 33.46 -43.35
N TYR A 148 -14.56 32.55 -43.95
CA TYR A 148 -14.35 32.09 -45.31
C TYR A 148 -15.11 32.99 -46.29
N LYS A 149 -14.40 33.91 -46.94
CA LYS A 149 -15.00 34.94 -47.80
C LYS A 149 -15.78 34.39 -48.99
N MET A 150 -15.35 33.27 -49.58
CA MET A 150 -16.02 32.71 -50.77
C MET A 150 -17.43 32.19 -50.45
N THR A 151 -17.63 31.63 -49.27
CA THR A 151 -18.91 31.02 -48.85
C THR A 151 -19.65 31.87 -47.80
N HIS A 152 -19.08 33.01 -47.41
CA HIS A 152 -19.59 33.86 -46.34
C HIS A 152 -19.85 33.12 -45.02
N THR A 153 -19.01 32.14 -44.68
CA THR A 153 -19.20 31.25 -43.52
C THR A 153 -18.16 31.53 -42.44
N ASN A 154 -18.58 31.58 -41.17
CA ASN A 154 -17.65 31.58 -40.04
C ASN A 154 -17.12 30.16 -39.79
N VAL A 155 -15.82 30.05 -39.58
CA VAL A 155 -15.17 28.84 -39.10
C VAL A 155 -15.12 28.93 -37.58
N VAL A 156 -15.86 28.06 -36.90
CA VAL A 156 -15.81 27.93 -35.45
C VAL A 156 -15.02 26.69 -35.08
N THR A 157 -14.23 26.77 -34.01
CA THR A 157 -13.61 25.60 -33.39
C THR A 157 -13.98 25.56 -31.91
N GLU A 158 -13.88 24.38 -31.32
CA GLU A 158 -14.06 24.21 -29.89
C GLU A 158 -12.73 24.49 -29.19
N ALA A 159 -12.73 25.44 -28.26
CA ALA A 159 -11.62 25.69 -27.37
C ALA A 159 -12.00 25.27 -25.95
N PHE A 160 -11.08 24.58 -25.29
CA PHE A 160 -11.27 24.07 -23.94
C PHE A 160 -10.44 24.91 -22.94
N ASP A 161 -11.11 25.52 -21.97
CA ASP A 161 -10.43 26.22 -20.86
C ASP A 161 -9.98 25.22 -19.79
N SER A 162 -8.85 24.56 -20.06
CA SER A 162 -8.27 23.57 -19.13
C SER A 162 -7.94 24.18 -17.77
N THR A 163 -7.51 25.43 -17.71
CA THR A 163 -7.13 26.08 -16.45
C THR A 163 -8.35 26.37 -15.58
N GLY A 164 -9.45 26.87 -16.17
CA GLY A 164 -10.73 27.04 -15.51
C GLY A 164 -11.29 25.72 -15.00
N PHE A 165 -11.25 24.69 -15.85
CA PHE A 165 -11.68 23.33 -15.52
C PHE A 165 -10.95 22.78 -14.29
N TYR A 166 -9.61 22.77 -14.26
CA TYR A 166 -8.86 22.20 -13.14
C TYR A 166 -9.06 22.96 -11.84
N LYS A 167 -9.15 24.29 -11.89
CA LYS A 167 -9.41 25.10 -10.68
C LYS A 167 -10.75 24.77 -10.05
N GLU A 168 -11.79 24.62 -10.87
CA GLU A 168 -13.13 24.35 -10.40
C GLU A 168 -13.28 22.91 -9.89
N VAL A 169 -12.78 21.91 -10.65
CA VAL A 169 -12.76 20.51 -10.22
C VAL A 169 -11.97 20.34 -8.91
N SER A 170 -10.83 21.01 -8.77
CA SER A 170 -10.04 20.97 -7.54
C SER A 170 -10.78 21.58 -6.34
N ALA A 171 -11.52 22.68 -6.53
CA ALA A 171 -12.31 23.29 -5.48
C ALA A 171 -13.45 22.36 -5.00
N VAL A 172 -14.17 21.74 -5.94
CA VAL A 172 -15.27 20.81 -5.64
C VAL A 172 -14.76 19.56 -4.94
N LEU A 173 -13.67 18.96 -5.42
CA LEU A 173 -13.06 17.81 -4.77
C LEU A 173 -12.55 18.14 -3.37
N LYS A 174 -12.03 19.37 -3.17
CA LYS A 174 -11.61 19.82 -1.85
C LYS A 174 -12.81 19.94 -0.90
N GLU A 175 -13.88 20.63 -1.32
CA GLU A 175 -15.09 20.78 -0.51
C GLU A 175 -15.74 19.44 -0.15
N ARG A 176 -15.80 18.51 -1.11
CA ARG A 176 -16.41 17.18 -0.94
C ARG A 176 -15.61 16.27 -0.01
N ASN A 177 -14.31 16.52 0.15
CA ASN A 177 -13.38 15.69 0.93
C ASN A 177 -12.79 16.42 2.15
N THR A 178 -13.42 17.52 2.59
CA THR A 178 -13.12 18.20 3.87
C THR A 178 -14.13 17.76 4.95
#